data_AF-A0A350Y0D9-F1
#
_entry.id   AF-A0A350Y0D9-F1
#
_cell.length_a   1.000
_cell.length_b   1.000
_cell.length_c   1.000
_cell.angle_alpha   90.00
_cell.angle_beta   90.00
_cell.angle_gamma   90.00
#
_symmetry.space_group_name_H-M   'P 1'
#
loop_
_entity.id
_entity.type
_entity.pdbx_description
1 polymer ?
#
loop_
_entity_poly.entity_id
_entity_poly.type
_entity_poly.pdbx_seq_one_letter_code
_entity_poly.pdbx_strand_id
1 'polypeptide(L)'
;MKKVDFLVMEKAWLIQLKGSEFDLKVLSESFCLSDFSVTEDQGSYYLKSQQFNMANEIEEVYRSATELLTFIKGAIEIYSGQSYNISIARVIRVDEQGQRESFVIAPPPMRAASQAKMRARASICRGTEITNSLPQPSIIESYVAIPRQDERAAKVFRIWVSREHNWHNLYHMYEVVEGNVSSMSQIVQNGWATETEIKLFKRTACNENVLGDDARHGYTKDLNLKNPMTLSEAQSLIQKILNHWIRSKCA
;
A
#
# COMPACT_ATOMS: atom_id res chain seq x y z
N MET A 1 -32.96 -38.29 -19.82
CA MET A 1 -31.98 -37.98 -18.75
C MET A 1 -30.98 -36.97 -19.30
N LYS A 2 -31.06 -35.71 -18.86
CA LYS A 2 -30.01 -34.72 -19.16
C LYS A 2 -28.80 -35.06 -18.30
N LYS A 3 -27.63 -35.26 -18.91
CA LYS A 3 -26.35 -35.27 -18.21
C LYS A 3 -26.24 -33.93 -17.50
N VAL A 4 -26.15 -33.98 -16.17
CA VAL A 4 -25.68 -32.84 -15.39
C VAL A 4 -24.17 -32.85 -15.60
N ASP A 5 -23.69 -31.93 -16.42
CA ASP A 5 -22.25 -31.68 -16.52
C ASP A 5 -21.81 -31.18 -15.13
N PHE A 6 -21.17 -32.07 -14.37
CA PHE A 6 -20.42 -31.65 -13.20
C PHE A 6 -19.30 -30.76 -13.73
N LEU A 7 -19.43 -29.45 -13.55
CA LEU A 7 -18.32 -28.51 -13.66
C LEU A 7 -17.25 -29.02 -12.68
N VAL A 8 -16.23 -29.69 -13.20
CA VAL A 8 -15.00 -29.96 -12.46
C VAL A 8 -14.45 -28.57 -12.14
N MET A 9 -14.56 -28.18 -10.87
CA MET A 9 -13.92 -26.95 -10.43
C MET A 9 -12.42 -27.24 -10.38
N GLU A 10 -11.60 -26.36 -10.92
CA GLU A 10 -10.15 -26.52 -10.76
C GLU A 10 -9.77 -26.32 -9.30
N LYS A 11 -8.80 -27.10 -8.82
CA LYS A 11 -8.17 -26.87 -7.51
C LYS A 11 -7.72 -25.41 -7.42
N ALA A 12 -8.14 -24.71 -6.38
CA ALA A 12 -7.90 -23.28 -6.24
C ALA A 12 -7.58 -22.88 -4.80
N TRP A 13 -6.85 -21.78 -4.66
CA TRP A 13 -6.60 -21.11 -3.38
C TRP A 13 -7.38 -19.80 -3.30
N LEU A 14 -8.15 -19.64 -2.22
CA LEU A 14 -8.91 -18.44 -1.89
C LEU A 14 -8.33 -17.80 -0.64
N ILE A 15 -8.14 -16.48 -0.66
CA ILE A 15 -7.66 -15.72 0.49
C ILE A 15 -8.82 -14.93 1.07
N GLN A 16 -9.38 -15.39 2.19
CA GLN A 16 -10.44 -14.66 2.86
C GLN A 16 -9.88 -13.37 3.46
N LEU A 17 -10.49 -12.24 3.14
CA LEU A 17 -10.15 -10.93 3.67
C LEU A 17 -11.06 -10.55 4.84
N LYS A 18 -10.54 -9.76 5.77
CA LYS A 18 -11.30 -9.09 6.83
C LYS A 18 -10.94 -7.61 6.89
N GLY A 19 -11.91 -6.78 7.28
CA GLY A 19 -11.77 -5.33 7.32
C GLY A 19 -13.13 -4.64 7.39
N SER A 20 -13.14 -3.35 7.07
CA SER A 20 -14.37 -2.58 6.88
C SER A 20 -15.19 -3.17 5.72
N GLU A 21 -16.47 -3.46 5.96
CA GLU A 21 -17.39 -3.98 4.93
C GLU A 21 -17.49 -3.01 3.75
N PHE A 22 -17.58 -1.71 4.01
CA PHE A 22 -17.56 -0.68 2.97
C PHE A 22 -16.29 -0.74 2.13
N ASP A 23 -15.12 -0.85 2.77
CA ASP A 23 -13.83 -0.90 2.09
C ASP A 23 -13.74 -2.18 1.22
N LEU A 24 -14.16 -3.33 1.76
CA LEU A 24 -14.13 -4.61 1.06
C LEU A 24 -15.12 -4.67 -0.12
N LYS A 25 -16.31 -4.10 0.05
CA LYS A 25 -17.29 -3.99 -1.03
C LYS A 25 -16.76 -3.14 -2.17
N VAL A 26 -16.23 -1.96 -1.85
CA VAL A 26 -15.60 -1.05 -2.82
C VAL A 26 -14.43 -1.74 -3.54
N LEU A 27 -13.63 -2.54 -2.84
CA LEU A 27 -12.60 -3.39 -3.47
C LEU A 27 -13.20 -4.42 -4.42
N SER A 28 -14.26 -5.13 -4.01
CA SER A 28 -14.87 -6.16 -4.86
C SER A 28 -15.51 -5.61 -6.14
N GLU A 29 -16.02 -4.38 -6.10
CA GLU A 29 -16.60 -3.70 -7.26
C GLU A 29 -15.53 -3.13 -8.20
N SER A 30 -14.35 -2.81 -7.65
CA SER A 30 -13.28 -2.10 -8.38
C SER A 30 -12.12 -3.00 -8.80
N PHE A 31 -11.95 -4.18 -8.21
CA PHE A 31 -10.80 -5.06 -8.46
C PHE A 31 -11.25 -6.39 -9.09
N CYS A 32 -11.64 -6.31 -10.36
CA CYS A 32 -11.82 -7.45 -11.26
C CYS A 32 -10.74 -7.39 -12.35
N LEU A 33 -9.49 -7.64 -11.94
CA LEU A 33 -8.31 -7.44 -12.78
C LEU A 33 -7.91 -8.76 -13.44
N SER A 34 -7.12 -8.72 -14.51
CA SER A 34 -6.72 -9.93 -15.26
C SER A 34 -5.99 -10.97 -14.39
N ASP A 35 -5.17 -10.49 -13.46
CA ASP A 35 -4.24 -11.32 -12.69
C ASP A 35 -4.76 -11.66 -11.28
N PHE A 36 -5.67 -10.84 -10.77
CA PHE A 36 -6.27 -11.02 -9.45
C PHE A 36 -7.62 -10.34 -9.33
N SER A 37 -8.47 -10.85 -8.46
CA SER A 37 -9.78 -10.26 -8.20
C SER A 37 -10.18 -10.35 -6.74
N VAL A 38 -11.02 -9.42 -6.31
CA VAL A 38 -11.71 -9.49 -5.03
C VAL A 38 -13.16 -9.81 -5.32
N THR A 39 -13.66 -10.95 -4.80
CA THR A 39 -15.05 -11.38 -5.02
C THR A 39 -15.76 -11.57 -3.70
N GLU A 40 -17.03 -11.17 -3.64
CA GLU A 40 -17.93 -11.53 -2.55
C GLU A 40 -18.53 -12.91 -2.79
N ASP A 41 -18.54 -13.75 -1.76
CA ASP A 41 -19.21 -15.05 -1.76
C ASP A 41 -19.71 -15.38 -0.34
N GLN A 42 -21.01 -15.65 -0.23
CA GLN A 42 -21.70 -15.94 1.05
C GLN A 42 -21.41 -14.90 2.16
N GLY A 43 -21.40 -13.61 1.81
CA GLY A 43 -21.16 -12.51 2.76
C GLY A 43 -19.70 -12.40 3.25
N SER A 44 -18.76 -13.07 2.58
CA SER A 44 -17.32 -12.95 2.81
C SER A 44 -16.60 -12.49 1.55
N TYR A 45 -15.49 -11.78 1.71
CA TYR A 45 -14.69 -11.28 0.61
C TYR A 45 -13.43 -12.12 0.44
N TYR A 46 -13.11 -12.47 -0.81
CA TYR A 46 -11.99 -13.33 -1.16
C TYR A 46 -11.10 -12.68 -2.21
N LEU A 47 -9.80 -12.60 -1.94
CA LEU A 47 -8.79 -12.30 -2.93
C LEU A 47 -8.40 -13.60 -3.65
N LYS A 48 -8.45 -13.55 -4.98
CA LYS A 48 -8.10 -14.64 -5.90
C LYS A 48 -6.96 -14.18 -6.81
N SER A 49 -6.05 -15.07 -7.16
CA SER A 49 -5.01 -14.81 -8.16
C SER A 49 -4.50 -16.12 -8.74
N GLN A 50 -4.12 -16.10 -10.02
CA GLN A 50 -3.47 -17.26 -10.66
C GLN A 50 -2.17 -17.65 -9.95
N GLN A 51 -1.44 -16.67 -9.40
CA GLN A 51 -0.20 -16.92 -8.66
C GLN A 51 -0.41 -17.84 -7.45
N PHE A 52 -1.57 -17.75 -6.79
CA PHE A 52 -1.87 -18.62 -5.65
C PHE A 52 -2.05 -20.06 -6.11
N ASN A 53 -2.69 -20.27 -7.26
CA ASN A 53 -2.96 -21.60 -7.81
C ASN A 53 -1.70 -22.30 -8.35
N MET A 54 -0.62 -21.56 -8.59
CA MET A 54 0.69 -22.12 -8.95
C MET A 54 1.48 -22.64 -7.73
N ALA A 55 1.09 -22.23 -6.51
CA ALA A 55 1.78 -22.63 -5.29
C ALA A 55 1.28 -23.99 -4.78
N ASN A 56 2.23 -24.81 -4.33
CA ASN A 56 1.94 -26.14 -3.79
C ASN A 56 1.74 -26.13 -2.27
N GLU A 57 2.45 -25.24 -1.58
CA GLU A 57 2.49 -25.14 -0.13
C GLU A 57 1.72 -23.91 0.37
N ILE A 58 1.09 -24.05 1.53
CA ILE A 58 0.28 -22.98 2.12
C ILE A 58 1.11 -21.75 2.50
N GLU A 59 2.35 -21.94 2.95
CA GLU A 59 3.26 -20.86 3.32
C GLU A 59 3.60 -19.99 2.10
N GLU A 60 3.74 -20.62 0.93
CA GLU A 60 3.97 -19.91 -0.32
C GLU A 60 2.73 -19.10 -0.73
N VAL A 61 1.55 -19.71 -0.65
CA VAL A 61 0.26 -19.02 -0.90
C VAL A 61 0.11 -17.81 0.03
N TYR A 62 0.38 -17.99 1.33
CA TYR A 62 0.24 -16.91 2.30
C TYR A 62 1.24 -15.77 2.06
N ARG A 63 2.48 -16.10 1.72
CA ARG A 63 3.52 -15.11 1.38
C ARG A 63 3.10 -14.31 0.15
N SER A 64 2.69 -14.97 -0.93
CA SER A 64 2.20 -14.32 -2.15
C SER A 64 0.95 -13.48 -1.90
N ALA A 65 0.01 -13.97 -1.09
CA ALA A 65 -1.18 -13.23 -0.71
C ALA A 65 -0.86 -11.98 0.11
N THR A 66 0.08 -12.09 1.06
CA THR A 66 0.53 -10.97 1.90
C THR A 66 1.22 -9.91 1.06
N GLU A 67 2.07 -10.33 0.12
CA GLU A 67 2.75 -9.42 -0.81
C GLU A 67 1.76 -8.72 -1.74
N LEU A 68 0.84 -9.45 -2.36
CA LEU A 68 -0.18 -8.86 -3.22
C LEU A 68 -1.08 -7.89 -2.45
N LEU A 69 -1.54 -8.25 -1.25
CA LEU A 69 -2.33 -7.37 -0.42
C LEU A 69 -1.55 -6.10 -0.01
N THR A 70 -0.24 -6.23 0.22
CA THR A 70 0.64 -5.08 0.46
C THR A 70 0.68 -4.16 -0.76
N PHE A 71 0.75 -4.71 -1.97
CA PHE A 71 0.74 -3.91 -3.19
C PHE A 71 -0.59 -3.21 -3.44
N ILE A 72 -1.71 -3.91 -3.23
CA ILE A 72 -3.05 -3.33 -3.33
C ILE A 72 -3.21 -2.16 -2.35
N LYS A 73 -2.89 -2.37 -1.06
CA LYS A 73 -2.99 -1.33 -0.03
C LYS A 73 -2.09 -0.14 -0.36
N GLY A 74 -0.84 -0.39 -0.76
CA GLY A 74 0.09 0.67 -1.13
C GLY A 74 -0.38 1.46 -2.34
N ALA A 75 -0.93 0.80 -3.36
CA ALA A 75 -1.46 1.46 -4.55
C ALA A 75 -2.60 2.41 -4.19
N ILE A 76 -3.56 1.93 -3.40
CA ILE A 76 -4.70 2.75 -2.96
C ILE A 76 -4.23 3.90 -2.06
N GLU A 77 -3.39 3.62 -1.06
CA GLU A 77 -2.92 4.62 -0.10
C GLU A 77 -2.07 5.71 -0.77
N ILE A 78 -1.12 5.33 -1.64
CA ILE A 78 -0.26 6.27 -2.36
C ILE A 78 -1.10 7.08 -3.36
N TYR A 79 -2.03 6.43 -4.07
CA TYR A 79 -2.85 7.11 -5.06
C TYR A 79 -3.83 8.10 -4.41
N SER A 80 -4.61 7.65 -3.44
CA SER A 80 -5.78 8.37 -2.92
C SER A 80 -5.55 9.05 -1.56
N GLY A 81 -4.48 8.70 -0.85
CA GLY A 81 -4.26 9.11 0.55
C GLY A 81 -5.16 8.40 1.56
N GLN A 82 -6.02 7.48 1.11
CA GLN A 82 -6.94 6.75 1.97
C GLN A 82 -6.33 5.42 2.40
N SER A 83 -6.26 5.19 3.70
CA SER A 83 -5.89 3.88 4.26
C SER A 83 -7.08 2.94 4.39
N TYR A 84 -6.88 1.73 3.90
CA TYR A 84 -7.84 0.63 3.91
C TYR A 84 -7.41 -0.36 4.99
N ASN A 85 -8.27 -0.57 6.00
CA ASN A 85 -7.98 -1.51 7.07
C ASN A 85 -8.41 -2.92 6.66
N ILE A 86 -7.68 -3.48 5.69
CA ILE A 86 -7.87 -4.84 5.17
C ILE A 86 -6.67 -5.71 5.56
N SER A 87 -6.97 -6.97 5.90
CA SER A 87 -5.99 -7.99 6.29
C SER A 87 -6.47 -9.39 5.89
N ILE A 88 -5.55 -10.34 5.85
CA ILE A 88 -5.88 -11.75 5.61
C ILE A 88 -6.53 -12.34 6.86
N ALA A 89 -7.67 -12.98 6.69
CA ALA A 89 -8.37 -13.72 7.74
C ALA A 89 -8.01 -15.21 7.70
N ARG A 90 -8.07 -15.82 6.50
CA ARG A 90 -7.84 -17.26 6.28
C ARG A 90 -7.27 -17.51 4.91
N VAL A 91 -6.53 -18.60 4.78
CA VAL A 91 -6.18 -19.20 3.49
C VAL A 91 -7.06 -20.43 3.32
N ILE A 92 -7.69 -20.58 2.16
CA ILE A 92 -8.66 -21.64 1.91
C ILE A 92 -8.26 -22.39 0.65
N ARG A 93 -8.13 -23.72 0.76
CA ARG A 93 -7.97 -24.61 -0.38
C ARG A 93 -9.34 -25.10 -0.83
N VAL A 94 -9.60 -25.03 -2.12
CA VAL A 94 -10.78 -25.60 -2.76
C VAL A 94 -10.31 -26.75 -3.64
N ASP A 95 -10.89 -27.93 -3.43
CA ASP A 95 -10.58 -29.10 -4.26
C ASP A 95 -11.49 -29.19 -5.50
N GLU A 96 -11.31 -30.26 -6.28
CA GLU A 96 -12.05 -30.48 -7.54
C GLU A 96 -13.55 -30.73 -7.33
N GLN A 97 -13.94 -31.08 -6.11
CA GLN A 97 -15.33 -31.32 -5.70
C GLN A 97 -15.97 -30.05 -5.10
N GLY A 98 -15.19 -28.96 -5.00
CA GLY A 98 -15.60 -27.71 -4.39
C GLY A 98 -15.55 -27.71 -2.86
N GLN A 99 -14.98 -28.75 -2.23
CA GLN A 99 -14.80 -28.81 -0.79
C GLN A 99 -13.77 -27.76 -0.35
N ARG A 100 -14.11 -27.01 0.71
CA ARG A 100 -13.26 -25.95 1.25
C ARG A 100 -12.55 -26.42 2.51
N GLU A 101 -11.23 -26.43 2.47
CA GLU A 101 -10.38 -26.62 3.64
C GLU A 101 -9.81 -25.27 4.07
N SER A 102 -10.09 -24.85 5.30
CA SER A 102 -9.69 -23.55 5.83
C SER A 102 -8.49 -23.66 6.76
N PHE A 103 -7.52 -22.79 6.56
CA PHE A 103 -6.32 -22.70 7.38
C PHE A 103 -6.30 -21.36 8.10
N VAL A 104 -6.26 -21.42 9.44
CA VAL A 104 -6.14 -20.23 10.29
C VAL A 104 -4.66 -19.97 10.50
N ILE A 105 -4.20 -18.81 10.06
CA ILE A 105 -2.81 -18.41 10.22
C ILE A 105 -2.72 -17.55 11.48
N ALA A 106 -2.04 -18.07 12.50
CA ALA A 106 -1.68 -17.27 13.66
C ALA A 106 -0.65 -16.23 13.18
N PRO A 107 -0.96 -14.92 13.22
CA PRO A 107 0.05 -13.93 12.92
C PRO A 107 1.21 -14.10 13.93
N PRO A 108 2.48 -13.93 13.50
CA PRO A 108 3.58 -13.88 14.45
C PRO A 108 3.30 -12.78 15.49
N PRO A 109 3.78 -12.91 16.74
CA PRO A 109 3.51 -11.94 17.80
C PRO A 109 3.96 -10.56 17.36
N MET A 110 3.01 -9.69 17.03
CA MET A 110 3.27 -8.30 16.67
C MET A 110 3.63 -7.54 17.94
N ARG A 111 4.80 -6.88 17.95
CA ARG A 111 5.02 -5.75 18.86
C ARG A 111 4.02 -4.66 18.46
N ALA A 112 3.04 -4.42 19.31
CA ALA A 112 2.01 -3.42 19.07
C ALA A 112 2.65 -2.03 18.99
N ALA A 113 2.90 -1.54 17.78
CA ALA A 113 2.95 -0.10 17.54
C ALA A 113 1.50 0.33 17.30
N SER A 114 0.91 1.05 18.25
CA SER A 114 -0.42 1.61 18.11
C SER A 114 -0.41 2.70 17.03
N GLN A 115 -0.62 2.31 15.77
CA GLN A 115 -0.80 3.28 14.70
C GLN A 115 -2.23 3.83 14.75
N ALA A 116 -2.42 4.93 15.45
CA ALA A 116 -3.60 5.77 15.25
C ALA A 116 -3.42 6.51 13.91
N LYS A 117 -3.80 5.88 12.79
CA LYS A 117 -3.92 6.59 11.51
C LYS A 117 -5.12 7.54 11.61
N MET A 118 -4.84 8.80 11.93
CA MET A 118 -5.86 9.84 12.00
C MET A 118 -6.38 10.10 10.58
N ARG A 119 -7.65 9.74 10.33
CA ARG A 119 -8.34 10.12 9.07
C ARG A 119 -8.60 11.62 9.11
N ALA A 120 -7.69 12.43 8.58
CA ALA A 120 -7.98 13.83 8.31
C ALA A 120 -8.83 13.92 7.03
N ARG A 121 -10.14 14.16 7.16
CA ARG A 121 -10.94 14.69 6.04
C ARG A 121 -10.57 16.15 5.86
N ALA A 122 -9.57 16.44 5.03
CA ALA A 122 -9.37 17.79 4.55
C ALA A 122 -10.44 18.11 3.50
N SER A 123 -11.53 18.75 3.94
CA SER A 123 -12.47 19.40 3.01
C SER A 123 -11.78 20.64 2.44
N ILE A 124 -11.02 20.49 1.35
CA ILE A 124 -10.59 21.65 0.57
C ILE A 124 -11.84 22.15 -0.16
N CYS A 125 -12.50 23.18 0.39
CA CYS A 125 -13.52 23.93 -0.33
C CYS A 125 -12.84 24.77 -1.43
N ARG A 126 -12.44 24.11 -2.52
CA ARG A 126 -12.14 24.75 -3.81
C ARG A 126 -12.52 23.79 -4.94
N GLY A 127 -13.79 23.85 -5.34
CA GLY A 127 -14.22 23.59 -6.71
C GLY A 127 -13.94 22.23 -7.36
N THR A 128 -13.65 21.16 -6.61
CA THR A 128 -13.68 19.79 -7.11
C THR A 128 -14.28 18.88 -6.05
N GLU A 129 -15.34 18.17 -6.42
CA GLU A 129 -16.05 17.23 -5.55
C GLU A 129 -15.09 16.14 -5.04
N ILE A 130 -15.12 15.88 -3.73
CA ILE A 130 -14.47 14.71 -3.15
C ILE A 130 -15.31 13.50 -3.56
N THR A 131 -14.93 12.83 -4.65
CA THR A 131 -15.52 11.54 -5.00
C THR A 131 -14.94 10.49 -4.05
N ASN A 132 -15.78 9.90 -3.19
CA ASN A 132 -15.44 8.73 -2.38
C ASN A 132 -15.25 7.44 -3.21
N SER A 133 -15.20 7.55 -4.54
CA SER A 133 -14.92 6.43 -5.42
C SER A 133 -13.43 6.13 -5.40
N LEU A 134 -13.10 4.84 -5.36
CA LEU A 134 -11.75 4.42 -5.70
C LEU A 134 -11.33 4.98 -7.07
N PRO A 135 -10.02 5.09 -7.30
CA PRO A 135 -9.51 5.40 -8.62
C PRO A 135 -10.02 4.37 -9.63
N GLN A 136 -10.14 4.77 -10.90
CA GLN A 136 -10.55 3.85 -11.95
C GLN A 136 -9.73 2.54 -11.87
N PRO A 137 -10.37 1.36 -11.93
CA PRO A 137 -9.72 0.05 -11.77
C PRO A 137 -8.38 -0.08 -12.50
N SER A 138 -8.30 0.41 -13.74
CA SER A 138 -7.12 0.37 -14.61
C SER A 138 -5.90 1.13 -14.08
N ILE A 139 -6.13 2.19 -13.31
CA ILE A 139 -5.05 2.97 -12.69
C ILE A 139 -4.46 2.19 -11.52
N ILE A 140 -5.30 1.57 -10.69
CA ILE A 140 -4.80 0.78 -9.57
C ILE A 140 -4.09 -0.49 -10.07
N GLU A 141 -4.60 -1.14 -11.13
CA GLU A 141 -3.90 -2.23 -11.81
C GLU A 141 -2.46 -1.85 -12.14
N SER A 142 -2.30 -0.71 -12.80
CA SER A 142 -0.99 -0.22 -13.21
C SER A 142 -0.08 0.04 -12.02
N TYR A 143 -0.62 0.59 -10.92
CA TYR A 143 0.14 0.80 -9.68
C TYR A 143 0.55 -0.50 -8.99
N VAL A 144 -0.32 -1.52 -8.97
CA VAL A 144 -0.03 -2.84 -8.38
C VAL A 144 1.00 -3.61 -9.21
N ALA A 145 1.05 -3.38 -10.53
CA ALA A 145 2.03 -4.00 -11.41
C ALA A 145 3.46 -3.49 -11.17
N ILE A 146 3.65 -2.21 -10.85
CA ILE A 146 4.99 -1.61 -10.67
C ILE A 146 5.86 -2.35 -9.64
N PRO A 147 5.44 -2.57 -8.38
CA PRO A 147 6.27 -3.25 -7.38
C PRO A 147 6.54 -4.73 -7.71
N ARG A 148 5.85 -5.34 -8.67
CA ARG A 148 6.16 -6.68 -9.16
C ARG A 148 7.36 -6.70 -10.13
N GLN A 149 7.67 -5.56 -10.73
CA GLN A 149 8.72 -5.43 -11.76
C GLN A 149 9.92 -4.57 -11.29
N ASP A 150 9.71 -3.73 -10.27
CA ASP A 150 10.72 -2.83 -9.71
C ASP A 150 10.89 -3.09 -8.20
N GLU A 151 12.02 -3.68 -7.81
CA GLU A 151 12.33 -4.01 -6.41
C GLU A 151 12.39 -2.77 -5.50
N ARG A 152 12.73 -1.58 -6.05
CA ARG A 152 12.75 -0.33 -5.29
C ARG A 152 11.32 0.12 -5.00
N ALA A 153 10.43 0.00 -5.97
CA ALA A 153 9.00 0.25 -5.75
C ALA A 153 8.42 -0.77 -4.76
N ALA A 154 8.77 -2.05 -4.88
CA ALA A 154 8.37 -3.09 -3.92
C ALA A 154 8.79 -2.73 -2.49
N LYS A 155 10.03 -2.26 -2.32
CA LYS A 155 10.56 -1.80 -1.04
C LYS A 155 9.76 -0.62 -0.48
N VAL A 156 9.46 0.39 -1.29
CA VAL A 156 8.66 1.55 -0.87
C VAL A 156 7.26 1.12 -0.42
N PHE A 157 6.58 0.27 -1.19
CA PHE A 157 5.25 -0.21 -0.83
C PHE A 157 5.26 -0.98 0.49
N ARG A 158 6.27 -1.84 0.71
CA ARG A 158 6.43 -2.55 1.99
C ARG A 158 6.62 -1.60 3.16
N ILE A 159 7.47 -0.57 3.01
CA ILE A 159 7.70 0.43 4.07
C ILE A 159 6.42 1.22 4.33
N TRP A 160 5.79 1.77 3.29
CA TRP A 160 4.58 2.58 3.38
C TRP A 160 3.42 1.85 4.07
N VAL A 161 3.19 0.58 3.72
CA VAL A 161 2.05 -0.17 4.27
C VAL A 161 2.33 -0.76 5.64
N SER A 162 3.56 -1.20 5.91
CA SER A 162 3.87 -2.06 7.06
C SER A 162 4.64 -1.36 8.18
N ARG A 163 5.13 -0.15 7.96
CA ARG A 163 5.91 0.62 8.96
C ARG A 163 5.16 1.87 9.37
N GLU A 164 5.55 2.43 10.51
CA GLU A 164 5.05 3.72 10.96
C GLU A 164 5.62 4.84 10.09
N HIS A 165 4.80 5.84 9.77
CA HIS A 165 5.21 7.03 9.02
C HIS A 165 5.93 8.04 9.91
N ASN A 166 7.03 7.60 10.54
CA ASN A 166 7.95 8.46 11.28
C ASN A 166 9.02 9.06 10.35
N TRP A 167 9.78 10.03 10.87
CA TRP A 167 10.81 10.73 10.11
C TRP A 167 11.83 9.81 9.44
N HIS A 168 12.27 8.75 10.14
CA HIS A 168 13.23 7.80 9.61
C HIS A 168 12.69 7.06 8.38
N ASN A 169 11.48 6.49 8.47
CA ASN A 169 10.88 5.73 7.37
C ASN A 169 10.49 6.62 6.19
N LEU A 170 9.96 7.82 6.46
CA LEU A 170 9.66 8.82 5.43
C LEU A 170 10.93 9.24 4.66
N TYR A 171 12.02 9.50 5.38
CA TYR A 171 13.30 9.87 4.77
C TYR A 171 13.87 8.71 3.94
N HIS A 172 13.79 7.48 4.46
CA HIS A 172 14.27 6.30 3.75
C HIS A 172 13.50 6.08 2.43
N MET A 173 12.18 6.29 2.41
CA MET A 173 11.41 6.22 1.16
C MET A 173 11.80 7.34 0.18
N TYR A 174 12.02 8.57 0.68
CA TYR A 174 12.57 9.65 -0.13
C TYR A 174 13.93 9.28 -0.76
N GLU A 175 14.86 8.70 0.00
CA GLU A 175 16.19 8.29 -0.51
C GLU A 175 16.08 7.21 -1.58
N VAL A 176 15.11 6.29 -1.47
CA VAL A 176 14.86 5.30 -2.52
C VAL A 176 14.44 5.96 -3.83
N VAL A 177 13.57 6.97 -3.77
CA VAL A 177 13.16 7.73 -4.96
C VAL A 177 14.31 8.56 -5.50
N GLU A 178 14.98 9.35 -4.65
CA GLU A 178 16.13 10.19 -5.01
C GLU A 178 17.23 9.37 -5.70
N GLY A 179 17.58 8.21 -5.15
CA GLY A 179 18.54 7.29 -5.73
C GLY A 179 18.04 6.61 -7.02
N ASN A 180 16.72 6.52 -7.25
CA ASN A 180 16.19 6.01 -8.51
C ASN A 180 16.21 7.04 -9.64
N VAL A 181 15.98 8.31 -9.33
CA VAL A 181 15.99 9.40 -10.31
C VAL A 181 17.30 10.19 -10.33
N SER A 182 18.36 9.62 -9.75
CA SER A 182 19.73 10.13 -9.69
C SER A 182 19.96 11.38 -8.82
N SER A 183 18.97 12.23 -8.56
CA SER A 183 19.13 13.40 -7.69
C SER A 183 17.83 14.05 -7.24
N MET A 184 17.92 14.88 -6.18
CA MET A 184 16.87 15.83 -5.77
C MET A 184 16.46 16.75 -6.93
N SER A 185 17.42 17.23 -7.72
CA SER A 185 17.16 18.13 -8.84
C SER A 185 16.21 17.51 -9.85
N GLN A 186 16.30 16.19 -10.06
CA GLN A 186 15.38 15.48 -10.97
C GLN A 186 13.95 15.43 -10.42
N ILE A 187 13.77 15.27 -9.11
CA ILE A 187 12.45 15.34 -8.45
C ILE A 187 11.82 16.73 -8.67
N VAL A 188 12.63 17.79 -8.55
CA VAL A 188 12.18 19.17 -8.77
C VAL A 188 11.86 19.44 -10.24
N GLN A 189 12.74 19.02 -11.16
CA GLN A 189 12.54 19.18 -12.61
C GLN A 189 11.30 18.45 -13.11
N ASN A 190 10.99 17.28 -12.56
CA ASN A 190 9.78 16.54 -12.89
C ASN A 190 8.51 17.14 -12.25
N GLY A 191 8.64 18.19 -11.44
CA GLY A 191 7.53 18.87 -10.79
C GLY A 191 6.88 18.10 -9.63
N TRP A 192 7.56 17.10 -9.07
CA TRP A 192 6.99 16.25 -8.02
C TRP A 192 6.98 16.92 -6.65
N ALA A 193 7.94 17.81 -6.41
CA ALA A 193 8.04 18.68 -5.24
C ALA A 193 8.95 19.88 -5.53
N THR A 194 8.83 20.94 -4.75
CA THR A 194 9.72 22.09 -4.84
C THR A 194 11.03 21.83 -4.07
N GLU A 195 12.10 22.52 -4.47
CA GLU A 195 13.37 22.46 -3.75
C GLU A 195 13.23 22.91 -2.30
N THR A 196 12.40 23.92 -2.05
CA THR A 196 12.12 24.44 -0.69
C THR A 196 11.44 23.39 0.19
N GLU A 197 10.42 22.69 -0.31
CA GLU A 197 9.75 21.61 0.41
C GLU A 197 10.74 20.50 0.79
N ILE A 198 11.55 20.04 -0.17
CA ILE A 198 12.51 18.95 0.07
C ILE A 198 13.60 19.38 1.07
N LYS A 199 14.16 20.59 0.91
CA LYS A 199 15.17 21.11 1.86
C LYS A 199 14.59 21.26 3.26
N LEU A 200 13.36 21.76 3.40
CA LEU A 200 12.71 21.89 4.71
C LEU A 200 12.47 20.51 5.34
N PHE A 201 12.00 19.54 4.56
CA PHE A 201 11.86 18.15 5.00
C PHE A 201 13.18 17.57 5.50
N LYS A 202 14.26 17.61 4.68
CA LYS A 202 15.57 17.06 5.04
C LYS A 202 16.17 17.76 6.26
N ARG A 203 16.05 19.09 6.35
CA ARG A 203 16.52 19.87 7.51
C ARG A 203 15.76 19.52 8.78
N THR A 204 14.44 19.40 8.70
CA THR A 204 13.61 19.07 9.86
C THR A 204 13.94 17.66 10.36
N ALA A 205 13.92 16.67 9.46
CA ALA A 205 14.18 15.26 9.77
C ALA A 205 15.57 15.01 10.40
N CYS A 206 16.56 15.86 10.11
CA CYS A 206 17.92 15.75 10.62
C CYS A 206 18.22 16.69 11.81
N ASN A 207 17.24 17.39 12.37
CA ASN A 207 17.44 18.36 13.45
C ASN A 207 17.03 17.81 14.82
N GLU A 208 18.02 17.41 15.62
CA GLU A 208 17.83 16.91 16.99
C GLU A 208 17.20 17.95 17.92
N ASN A 209 17.52 19.25 17.79
CA ASN A 209 16.92 20.27 18.64
C ASN A 209 15.42 20.46 18.39
N VAL A 210 14.94 20.04 17.22
CA VAL A 210 13.53 20.11 16.84
C VAL A 210 12.79 18.81 17.16
N LEU A 211 13.42 17.66 16.89
CA LEU A 211 12.75 16.35 16.94
C LEU A 211 13.19 15.47 18.11
N GLY A 212 14.24 15.84 18.85
CA GLY A 212 14.86 14.99 19.86
C GLY A 212 15.28 13.64 19.28
N ASP A 213 14.87 12.56 19.95
CA ASP A 213 15.18 11.17 19.57
C ASP A 213 14.56 10.75 18.22
N ASP A 214 13.56 11.47 17.72
CA ASP A 214 12.96 11.19 16.41
C ASP A 214 13.81 11.74 15.24
N ALA A 215 14.85 12.53 15.53
CA ALA A 215 15.78 13.01 14.52
C ALA A 215 16.63 11.87 13.93
N ARG A 216 16.93 11.95 12.63
CA ARG A 216 17.83 11.01 11.95
C ARG A 216 19.27 11.09 12.48
N HIS A 217 19.67 12.23 12.99
CA HIS A 217 21.02 12.48 13.50
C HIS A 217 20.95 12.87 14.96
N GLY A 218 21.79 12.24 15.80
CA GLY A 218 21.94 12.59 17.21
C GLY A 218 22.89 13.76 17.47
N TYR A 219 23.07 14.62 16.46
CA TYR A 219 23.74 15.92 16.60
C TYR A 219 23.47 16.79 15.38
N THR A 220 23.07 18.04 15.60
CA THR A 220 22.86 19.03 14.54
C THR A 220 23.47 20.37 14.92
N LYS A 221 24.26 20.96 14.01
CA LYS A 221 24.85 22.30 14.20
C LYS A 221 23.83 23.45 14.10
N ASP A 222 22.74 23.23 13.36
CA ASP A 222 21.69 24.23 13.15
C ASP A 222 20.70 24.21 14.34
N LEU A 223 20.95 25.09 15.31
CA LEU A 223 20.16 25.17 16.54
C LEU A 223 18.81 25.89 16.36
N ASN A 224 18.61 26.63 15.25
CA ASN A 224 17.52 27.60 15.11
C ASN A 224 16.75 27.41 13.80
N LEU A 225 16.23 26.20 13.57
CA LEU A 225 15.29 25.97 12.47
C LEU A 225 13.93 26.60 12.81
N LYS A 226 13.64 27.74 12.19
CA LYS A 226 12.32 28.39 12.29
C LYS A 226 11.32 27.68 11.38
N ASN A 227 10.12 27.42 11.89
CA ASN A 227 9.02 26.77 11.19
C ASN A 227 9.38 25.36 10.67
N PRO A 228 9.70 24.41 11.58
CA PRO A 228 9.94 23.03 11.18
C PRO A 228 8.69 22.42 10.54
N MET A 229 8.91 21.50 9.60
CA MET A 229 7.82 20.75 8.98
C MET A 229 7.18 19.83 10.03
N THR A 230 5.86 19.78 10.08
CA THR A 230 5.14 18.81 10.92
C THR A 230 5.24 17.41 10.31
N LEU A 231 5.05 16.37 11.12
CA LEU A 231 5.05 14.99 10.61
C LEU A 231 3.96 14.76 9.56
N SER A 232 2.79 15.39 9.72
CA SER A 232 1.71 15.31 8.74
C SER A 232 2.08 15.95 7.40
N GLU A 233 2.72 17.13 7.42
CA GLU A 233 3.20 17.78 6.19
C GLU A 233 4.28 16.94 5.50
N ALA A 234 5.19 16.33 6.28
CA ALA A 234 6.20 15.42 5.77
C ALA A 234 5.56 14.19 5.11
N GLN A 235 4.57 13.57 5.76
CA GLN A 235 3.82 12.45 5.19
C GLN A 235 3.13 12.85 3.87
N SER A 236 2.45 13.99 3.82
CA SER A 236 1.80 14.49 2.60
C SER A 236 2.81 14.76 1.48
N LEU A 237 3.96 15.36 1.80
CA LEU A 237 5.03 15.59 0.84
C LEU A 237 5.57 14.27 0.27
N ILE A 238 5.89 13.30 1.12
CA ILE A 238 6.42 12.01 0.67
C ILE A 238 5.37 11.27 -0.16
N GLN A 239 4.11 11.26 0.28
CA GLN A 239 3.03 10.65 -0.51
C GLN A 239 2.90 11.27 -1.91
N LYS A 240 2.96 12.60 -2.02
CA LYS A 240 2.94 13.33 -3.29
C LYS A 240 4.09 12.87 -4.19
N ILE A 241 5.31 12.82 -3.67
CA ILE A 241 6.50 12.36 -4.42
C ILE A 241 6.32 10.90 -4.86
N LEU A 242 5.88 10.01 -3.97
CA LEU A 242 5.66 8.60 -4.29
C LEU A 242 4.61 8.42 -5.38
N ASN A 243 3.48 9.14 -5.29
CA ASN A 243 2.42 9.10 -6.29
C ASN A 243 2.96 9.46 -7.68
N HIS A 244 3.63 10.60 -7.79
CA HIS A 244 4.18 11.04 -9.08
C HIS A 244 5.26 10.10 -9.62
N TRP A 245 6.12 9.58 -8.74
CA TRP A 245 7.16 8.63 -9.12
C TRP A 245 6.55 7.32 -9.65
N ILE A 246 5.59 6.72 -8.95
CA ILE A 246 4.91 5.50 -9.41
C ILE A 246 4.15 5.77 -10.70
N ARG A 247 3.42 6.90 -10.81
CA ARG A 247 2.71 7.28 -12.02
C ARG A 247 3.63 7.41 -13.23
N SER A 248 4.86 7.91 -13.04
CA SER A 248 5.85 8.04 -14.12
C SER A 248 6.32 6.69 -14.69
N LYS A 249 6.08 5.59 -13.97
CA LYS A 249 6.40 4.21 -14.38
C LYS A 249 5.20 3.48 -15.02
N CYS A 250 4.00 4.03 -14.90
CA CYS A 250 2.79 3.47 -15.52
C CYS A 250 2.59 3.95 -16.98
N ALA A 251 3.45 4.84 -17.47
CA ALA A 251 3.40 5.43 -18.80
C ALA A 251 4.25 4.65 -19.81
#